data_AF-A0A0G1AXB7-F1
#
_entry.id   AF-A0A0G1AXB7-F1
#
_cell.length_a   1.000
_cell.length_b   1.000
_cell.length_c   1.000
_cell.angle_alpha   90.00
_cell.angle_beta   90.00
_cell.angle_gamma   90.00
#
_symmetry.space_group_name_H-M   'P 1'
#
loop_
_entity.id
_entity.type
_entity.pdbx_description
1 polymer ?
#
loop_
_entity_poly.entity_id
_entity_poly.type
_entity_poly.pdbx_seq_one_letter_code
_entity_poly.pdbx_strand_id
1 'polypeptide(L)'
;MEKVNDVSGSLTFHNANEQSDFDLLIITQNNRLWTARILIMAVLGIMGKRRHGSHTKNRFCLNCYLTENNLEIKKENKIRDMHSSQEYGRLTLLLEKKTGLHAEFLENNNWLKKFLNNYPWPNCQTAKRISVSRLAQKISRLAEKILSGYWGDQIEKKLGDWQTKRIKAKTKNEPTDQIFCSNSCLMFHPQSKSYSLMEKYDKRMQEIHNF
;
A
#
# COMPACT_ATOMS: atom_id res chain seq x y z
N MET A 1 21.61 32.28 -8.57
CA MET A 1 21.48 31.12 -7.65
C MET A 1 20.02 30.70 -7.64
N GLU A 2 19.66 29.75 -8.50
CA GLU A 2 18.29 29.27 -8.65
C GLU A 2 18.09 28.10 -7.68
N LYS A 3 17.20 28.28 -6.70
CA LYS A 3 16.82 27.21 -5.77
C LYS A 3 15.88 26.25 -6.49
N VAL A 4 16.44 25.16 -6.98
CA VAL A 4 15.67 23.97 -7.37
C VAL A 4 15.15 23.34 -6.08
N ASN A 5 13.87 23.55 -5.79
CA ASN A 5 13.18 22.81 -4.74
C ASN A 5 12.87 21.40 -5.26
N ASP A 6 13.70 20.43 -4.90
CA ASP A 6 13.48 19.02 -5.21
C ASP A 6 12.15 18.53 -4.62
N VAL A 7 11.20 18.20 -5.50
CA VAL A 7 9.99 17.45 -5.15
C VAL A 7 10.28 15.98 -5.39
N SER A 8 10.97 15.36 -4.43
CA SER A 8 11.27 13.94 -4.42
C SER A 8 10.14 13.17 -3.74
N GLY A 9 9.50 12.25 -4.46
CA GLY A 9 8.64 11.21 -3.88
C GLY A 9 9.48 10.36 -2.92
N SER A 10 9.28 10.54 -1.62
CA SER A 10 10.26 10.22 -0.59
C SER A 10 10.26 8.77 -0.10
N LEU A 11 10.15 7.77 -0.97
CA LEU A 11 10.36 6.39 -0.52
C LEU A 11 10.97 5.42 -1.54
N THR A 12 11.26 5.85 -2.76
CA THR A 12 11.71 4.90 -3.79
C THR A 12 13.20 4.96 -4.11
N PHE A 13 13.91 6.01 -3.72
CA PHE A 13 15.37 6.04 -3.70
C PHE A 13 15.84 6.06 -2.24
N HIS A 14 17.12 5.82 -1.97
CA HIS A 14 17.76 6.01 -0.65
C HIS A 14 17.74 7.48 -0.15
N ASN A 15 16.66 8.20 -0.45
CA ASN A 15 16.34 9.59 -0.19
C ASN A 15 15.17 9.69 0.80
N ALA A 16 14.99 8.65 1.64
CA ALA A 16 14.10 8.70 2.78
C ALA A 16 14.68 9.72 3.77
N ASN A 17 14.21 10.95 3.67
CA ASN A 17 14.49 11.96 4.69
C ASN A 17 13.88 11.48 6.01
N GLU A 18 14.47 11.87 7.14
CA GLU A 18 13.97 11.45 8.46
C GLU A 18 12.49 11.76 8.69
N GLN A 19 11.90 12.66 7.89
CA GLN A 19 10.52 13.12 7.97
C GLN A 19 9.52 12.26 7.17
N SER A 20 9.99 11.31 6.37
CA SER A 20 9.14 10.48 5.50
C SER A 20 8.36 9.43 6.29
N ASP A 21 7.14 9.16 5.83
CA ASP A 21 6.32 8.05 6.31
C ASP A 21 6.59 6.77 5.52
N PHE A 22 6.22 5.64 6.11
CA PHE A 22 6.36 4.32 5.50
C PHE A 22 5.02 3.86 4.94
N ASP A 23 4.90 3.81 3.62
CA ASP A 23 3.72 3.24 2.95
C ASP A 23 3.73 1.72 3.03
N LEU A 24 2.62 1.15 3.50
CA LEU A 24 2.45 -0.29 3.62
C LEU A 24 1.40 -0.81 2.63
N LEU A 25 1.83 -1.74 1.78
CA LEU A 25 0.94 -2.64 1.06
C LEU A 25 0.66 -3.88 1.93
N ILE A 26 -0.61 -4.13 2.24
CA ILE A 26 -1.03 -5.29 3.04
C ILE A 26 -1.88 -6.22 2.18
N ILE A 27 -1.43 -7.45 2.00
CA ILE A 27 -2.21 -8.51 1.33
C ILE A 27 -2.83 -9.39 2.40
N THR A 28 -4.15 -9.58 2.32
CA THR A 28 -4.96 -10.30 3.29
C THR A 28 -5.57 -11.55 2.67
N GLN A 29 -6.00 -12.50 3.50
CA GLN A 29 -6.86 -13.59 3.05
C GLN A 29 -8.19 -13.04 2.51
N ASN A 30 -8.81 -13.80 1.62
CA ASN A 30 -10.11 -13.45 1.09
C ASN A 30 -11.15 -13.32 2.22
N ASN A 31 -12.04 -12.32 2.10
CA ASN A 31 -13.06 -12.00 3.11
C ASN A 31 -12.51 -11.65 4.50
N ARG A 32 -11.26 -11.21 4.64
CA ARG A 32 -10.68 -10.78 5.93
C ARG A 32 -10.03 -9.40 5.88
N LEU A 33 -10.24 -8.67 4.80
CA LEU A 33 -9.63 -7.37 4.54
C LEU A 33 -10.06 -6.33 5.59
N TRP A 34 -11.34 -6.26 5.93
CA TRP A 34 -11.88 -5.27 6.86
C TRP A 34 -11.48 -5.55 8.30
N THR A 35 -11.48 -6.83 8.69
CA THR A 35 -11.02 -7.29 10.00
C THR A 35 -9.53 -7.04 10.15
N ALA A 36 -8.71 -7.44 9.17
CA ALA A 36 -7.27 -7.21 9.18
C ALA A 36 -6.94 -5.72 9.27
N ARG A 37 -7.66 -4.88 8.50
CA ARG A 37 -7.50 -3.43 8.56
C ARG A 37 -7.70 -2.90 9.96
N ILE A 38 -8.79 -3.23 10.64
CA ILE A 38 -9.03 -2.73 12.01
C ILE A 38 -7.96 -3.23 12.99
N LEU A 39 -7.57 -4.50 12.91
CA LEU A 39 -6.54 -5.05 13.80
C LEU A 39 -5.19 -4.36 13.62
N ILE A 40 -4.73 -4.19 12.37
CA ILE A 40 -3.48 -3.51 12.06
C ILE A 40 -3.54 -2.03 12.49
N MET A 41 -4.68 -1.37 12.24
CA MET A 41 -4.91 -0.01 12.69
C MET A 41 -4.85 0.12 14.21
N ALA A 42 -5.44 -0.82 14.95
CA ALA A 42 -5.44 -0.83 16.41
C ALA A 42 -4.03 -1.06 16.96
N VAL A 43 -3.32 -2.07 16.45
CA VAL A 43 -1.93 -2.37 16.88
C VAL A 43 -1.02 -1.17 16.65
N LEU A 44 -1.03 -0.60 15.44
CA LEU A 44 -0.20 0.56 15.13
C LEU A 44 -0.65 1.83 15.88
N GLY A 45 -1.93 1.94 16.22
CA GLY A 45 -2.47 3.00 17.07
C GLY A 45 -1.96 2.89 18.52
N ILE A 46 -2.02 1.70 19.11
CA ILE A 46 -1.53 1.42 20.47
C ILE A 46 -0.02 1.65 20.57
N MET A 47 0.74 1.24 19.55
CA MET A 47 2.18 1.51 19.47
C MET A 47 2.49 3.00 19.19
N GLY A 48 1.47 3.82 18.94
CA GLY A 48 1.59 5.20 18.51
C GLY A 48 2.24 5.35 17.13
N LYS A 49 2.52 4.28 16.39
CA LYS A 49 3.25 4.29 15.10
C LYS A 49 2.37 4.54 13.89
N ARG A 50 1.06 4.67 14.06
CA ARG A 50 0.13 5.01 12.98
C ARG A 50 0.22 6.49 12.60
N ARG A 51 0.22 6.81 11.29
CA ARG A 51 0.10 8.17 10.78
C ARG A 51 -1.30 8.73 11.08
N HIS A 52 -1.38 9.94 11.66
CA HIS A 52 -2.65 10.64 11.90
C HIS A 52 -2.44 12.16 11.95
N GLY A 53 -3.29 12.91 11.24
CA GLY A 53 -3.23 14.38 11.21
C GLY A 53 -1.85 14.89 10.78
N SER A 54 -1.27 15.80 11.55
CA SER A 54 0.07 16.38 11.36
C SER A 54 1.22 15.46 11.78
N HIS A 55 0.93 14.31 12.41
CA HIS A 55 1.95 13.36 12.83
C HIS A 55 2.29 12.38 11.71
N THR A 56 3.24 12.76 10.86
CA THR A 56 3.68 11.99 9.69
C THR A 56 5.07 11.38 9.85
N LYS A 57 5.98 12.05 10.59
CA LYS A 57 7.38 11.60 10.79
C LYS A 57 7.47 10.22 11.46
N ASN A 58 8.19 9.28 10.85
CA ASN A 58 8.45 7.93 11.39
C ASN A 58 7.17 7.14 11.73
N ARG A 59 6.13 7.30 10.91
CA ARG A 59 4.85 6.61 11.06
C ARG A 59 4.54 5.75 9.85
N PHE A 60 3.72 4.72 10.06
CA PHE A 60 3.19 3.88 9.00
C PHE A 60 1.91 4.48 8.43
N CYS A 61 1.88 4.63 7.10
CA CYS A 61 0.71 4.93 6.33
C CYS A 61 0.06 3.63 5.87
N LEU A 62 -1.24 3.50 6.16
CA LEU A 62 -2.03 2.31 5.85
C LEU A 62 -2.93 2.61 4.66
N ASN A 63 -2.29 2.85 3.52
CA ASN A 63 -2.90 3.35 2.31
C ASN A 63 -3.37 2.24 1.37
N CYS A 64 -2.74 1.07 1.36
CA CYS A 64 -3.03 0.03 0.37
C CYS A 64 -3.31 -1.34 0.98
N TYR A 65 -4.48 -1.91 0.67
CA TYR A 65 -4.88 -3.26 1.05
C TYR A 65 -5.39 -4.03 -0.16
N LEU A 66 -4.97 -5.28 -0.29
CA LEU A 66 -5.44 -6.21 -1.31
C LEU A 66 -5.87 -7.54 -0.65
N THR A 67 -6.71 -8.30 -1.34
CA THR A 67 -6.96 -9.71 -1.00
C THR A 67 -6.13 -10.62 -1.90
N GLU A 68 -5.82 -11.83 -1.42
CA GLU A 68 -5.02 -12.81 -2.17
C GLU A 68 -5.65 -13.26 -3.51
N ASN A 69 -6.97 -13.13 -3.69
CA ASN A 69 -7.63 -13.36 -4.98
C ASN A 69 -7.68 -12.13 -5.91
N ASN A 70 -7.14 -10.98 -5.48
CA ASN A 70 -7.17 -9.73 -6.22
C ASN A 70 -5.84 -8.97 -6.02
N LEU A 71 -4.75 -9.61 -6.42
CA LEU A 71 -3.37 -9.11 -6.26
C LEU A 71 -2.98 -8.02 -7.26
N GLU A 72 -3.67 -7.94 -8.39
CA GLU A 72 -3.38 -6.96 -9.43
C GLU A 72 -3.78 -5.53 -9.00
N ILE A 73 -2.86 -4.58 -9.16
CA ILE A 73 -3.14 -3.15 -9.08
C ILE A 73 -3.78 -2.72 -10.41
N LYS A 74 -5.10 -2.78 -10.45
CA LYS A 74 -5.91 -2.49 -11.63
C LYS A 74 -5.94 -1.00 -11.97
N LYS A 75 -6.15 -0.68 -13.25
CA LYS A 75 -6.25 0.71 -13.73
C LYS A 75 -7.42 1.44 -13.07
N GLU A 76 -8.50 0.71 -12.77
CA GLU A 76 -9.66 1.23 -12.04
C GLU A 76 -9.33 1.69 -10.62
N ASN A 77 -8.28 1.12 -10.02
CA ASN A 77 -7.92 1.39 -8.62
C ASN A 77 -6.78 2.41 -8.53
N LYS A 78 -5.87 2.40 -9.51
CA LYS A 78 -4.73 3.31 -9.62
C LYS A 78 -4.27 3.43 -11.07
N ILE A 79 -4.02 4.65 -11.51
CA ILE A 79 -3.41 4.92 -12.82
C ILE A 79 -2.06 4.19 -12.91
N ARG A 80 -1.85 3.47 -14.02
CA ARG A 80 -0.58 2.80 -14.35
C ARG A 80 0.29 3.76 -15.13
N ASP A 81 1.20 4.43 -14.43
CA ASP A 81 2.14 5.41 -14.97
C ASP A 81 3.53 5.18 -14.35
N MET A 82 4.49 6.05 -14.70
CA MET A 82 5.82 5.96 -14.13
C MET A 82 5.77 6.10 -12.60
N HIS A 83 4.98 7.03 -12.05
CA HIS A 83 4.87 7.24 -10.61
C HIS A 83 4.40 6.00 -9.85
N SER A 84 3.26 5.43 -10.21
CA SER A 84 2.73 4.23 -9.56
C SER A 84 3.65 3.02 -9.80
N SER A 85 4.33 2.96 -10.95
CA SER A 85 5.31 1.91 -11.17
C SER A 85 6.48 1.97 -10.19
N GLN A 86 6.99 3.17 -9.87
CA GLN A 86 8.03 3.33 -8.84
C GLN A 86 7.50 2.95 -7.45
N GLU A 87 6.28 3.39 -7.12
CA GLU A 87 5.61 3.12 -5.83
C GLU A 87 5.48 1.61 -5.56
N TYR A 88 4.98 0.85 -6.53
CA TYR A 88 4.68 -0.57 -6.35
C TYR A 88 5.80 -1.51 -6.81
N GLY A 89 6.62 -1.11 -7.77
CA GLY A 89 7.71 -1.92 -8.28
C GLY A 89 8.95 -1.95 -7.39
N ARG A 90 9.04 -1.05 -6.40
CA ARG A 90 10.13 -0.97 -5.41
C ARG A 90 9.71 -1.36 -3.99
N LEU A 91 8.57 -2.04 -3.85
CA LEU A 91 8.14 -2.59 -2.59
C LEU A 91 9.20 -3.54 -2.02
N THR A 92 9.40 -3.47 -0.71
CA THR A 92 10.29 -4.36 0.03
C THR A 92 9.46 -5.32 0.86
N LEU A 93 9.69 -6.63 0.69
CA LEU A 93 8.94 -7.65 1.42
C LEU A 93 9.38 -7.66 2.89
N LEU A 94 8.48 -7.28 3.81
CA LEU A 94 8.75 -7.27 5.25
C LEU A 94 8.43 -8.61 5.93
N LEU A 95 7.29 -9.19 5.55
CA LEU A 95 6.75 -10.41 6.15
C LEU A 95 5.91 -11.16 5.10
N GLU A 96 6.11 -12.47 5.01
CA GLU A 96 5.29 -13.36 4.20
C GLU A 96 4.86 -14.55 5.05
N LYS A 97 3.55 -14.76 5.19
CA LYS A 97 2.99 -15.91 5.92
C LYS A 97 2.61 -17.06 4.99
N LYS A 98 2.09 -16.75 3.80
CA LYS A 98 1.78 -17.70 2.74
C LYS A 98 2.93 -17.70 1.74
N THR A 99 3.72 -18.77 1.74
CA THR A 99 4.85 -18.92 0.81
C THR A 99 4.40 -18.73 -0.64
N GLY A 100 5.12 -17.88 -1.37
CA GLY A 100 4.88 -17.65 -2.80
C GLY A 100 3.91 -16.51 -3.12
N LEU A 101 3.21 -15.97 -2.11
CA LEU A 101 2.25 -14.88 -2.32
C LEU A 101 2.90 -13.62 -2.89
N HIS A 102 4.13 -13.31 -2.48
CA HIS A 102 4.88 -12.21 -3.07
C HIS A 102 5.22 -12.45 -4.55
N ALA A 103 5.58 -13.68 -4.92
CA ALA A 103 5.83 -14.02 -6.32
C ALA A 103 4.56 -13.90 -7.16
N GLU A 104 3.43 -14.44 -6.66
CA GLU A 104 2.11 -14.27 -7.29
C GLU A 104 1.75 -12.79 -7.48
N PHE A 105 2.03 -11.94 -6.50
CA PHE A 105 1.80 -10.50 -6.60
C PHE A 105 2.63 -9.86 -7.73
N LEU A 106 3.91 -10.21 -7.84
CA LEU A 106 4.78 -9.69 -8.91
C LEU A 106 4.30 -10.16 -10.29
N GLU A 107 3.88 -11.41 -10.43
CA GLU A 107 3.33 -11.97 -11.67
C GLU A 107 2.04 -11.26 -12.10
N ASN A 108 1.12 -11.03 -11.16
CA ASN A 108 -0.13 -10.31 -11.43
C ASN A 108 0.12 -8.84 -11.79
N ASN A 109 1.28 -8.27 -11.44
CA ASN A 109 1.65 -6.89 -11.73
C ASN A 109 2.75 -6.77 -12.79
N ASN A 110 2.81 -7.70 -13.75
CA ASN A 110 3.73 -7.69 -14.88
C ASN A 110 3.72 -6.38 -15.71
N TRP A 111 2.65 -5.59 -15.64
CA TRP A 111 2.58 -4.27 -16.28
C TRP A 111 3.68 -3.31 -15.79
N LEU A 112 4.24 -3.52 -14.60
CA LEU A 112 5.36 -2.74 -14.04
C LEU A 112 6.60 -2.80 -14.94
N LYS A 113 6.81 -3.92 -15.66
CA LYS A 113 7.91 -4.10 -16.62
C LYS A 113 7.88 -3.10 -17.78
N LYS A 114 6.72 -2.49 -18.06
CA LYS A 114 6.58 -1.49 -19.12
C LYS A 114 7.20 -0.14 -18.76
N PHE A 115 7.36 0.13 -17.46
CA PHE A 115 7.85 1.40 -16.94
C PHE A 115 9.22 1.27 -16.26
N LEU A 116 9.54 0.09 -15.73
CA LEU A 116 10.77 -0.16 -14.98
C LEU A 116 11.74 -1.01 -15.79
N ASN A 117 12.91 -0.44 -16.08
CA ASN A 117 13.98 -1.16 -16.76
C ASN A 117 14.54 -2.33 -15.91
N ASN A 118 14.53 -2.19 -14.59
CA ASN A 118 15.01 -3.20 -13.64
C ASN A 118 13.84 -3.71 -12.78
N TYR A 119 13.19 -4.79 -13.21
CA TYR A 119 12.09 -5.43 -12.50
C TYR A 119 12.14 -6.97 -12.61
N PRO A 120 11.98 -7.72 -11.50
CA PRO A 120 11.75 -7.26 -10.13
C PRO A 120 12.97 -6.53 -9.53
N TRP A 121 12.72 -5.60 -8.62
CA TRP A 121 13.78 -4.80 -7.98
C TRP A 121 14.73 -5.70 -7.16
N PRO A 122 16.03 -5.79 -7.48
CA PRO A 122 16.91 -6.81 -6.92
C PRO A 122 17.11 -6.73 -5.39
N ASN A 123 16.99 -5.53 -4.80
CA ASN A 123 17.14 -5.34 -3.35
C ASN A 123 15.84 -5.59 -2.55
N CYS A 124 14.72 -5.99 -3.19
CA CYS A 124 13.50 -6.32 -2.45
C CYS A 124 13.62 -7.62 -1.63
N GLN A 125 14.62 -8.46 -1.93
CA GLN A 125 14.82 -9.77 -1.31
C GLN A 125 15.85 -9.77 -0.16
N THR A 126 16.70 -8.75 -0.08
CA THR A 126 17.82 -8.65 0.89
C THR A 126 17.44 -7.95 2.18
N ALA A 127 16.27 -7.30 2.24
CA ALA A 127 15.78 -6.72 3.49
C ALA A 127 15.55 -7.80 4.55
N LYS A 128 15.97 -7.52 5.79
CA LYS A 128 15.78 -8.44 6.91
C LYS A 128 14.30 -8.74 7.08
N ARG A 129 13.91 -9.98 6.79
CA ARG A 129 12.57 -10.48 7.06
C ARG A 129 12.32 -10.44 8.57
N ILE A 130 11.15 -9.94 8.96
CA ILE A 130 10.79 -9.90 10.36
C ILE A 130 10.44 -11.33 10.82
N SER A 131 11.19 -11.85 11.78
CA SER A 131 10.85 -13.12 12.41
C SER A 131 9.68 -12.93 13.39
N VAL A 132 8.61 -13.68 13.20
CA VAL A 132 7.45 -13.63 14.11
C VAL A 132 7.74 -14.50 15.34
N SER A 133 7.58 -13.93 16.55
CA SER A 133 7.80 -14.68 17.79
C SER A 133 6.85 -15.89 17.92
N ARG A 134 7.27 -16.95 18.62
CA ARG A 134 6.44 -18.16 18.80
C ARG A 134 5.09 -17.86 19.45
N LEU A 135 5.05 -16.91 20.40
CA LEU A 135 3.81 -16.48 21.04
C LEU A 135 2.88 -15.80 20.03
N ALA A 136 3.40 -14.86 19.24
CA ALA A 136 2.61 -14.18 18.20
C ALA A 136 2.09 -15.17 17.14
N GLN A 137 2.88 -16.19 16.78
CA GLN A 137 2.42 -17.27 15.90
C GLN A 137 1.25 -18.07 16.51
N LYS A 138 1.33 -18.42 17.80
CA LYS A 138 0.24 -19.13 18.49
C LYS A 138 -1.04 -18.28 18.55
N ILE A 139 -0.92 -17.00 18.92
CA ILE A 139 -2.04 -16.05 18.96
C ILE A 139 -2.66 -15.93 17.57
N SER A 140 -1.83 -15.78 16.53
CA SER A 140 -2.29 -15.70 15.15
C SER A 140 -3.07 -16.95 14.72
N ARG A 141 -2.60 -18.16 15.05
CA ARG A 141 -3.33 -19.41 14.71
C ARG A 141 -4.68 -19.50 15.43
N LEU A 142 -4.74 -19.10 16.70
CA LEU A 142 -5.99 -19.09 17.45
C LEU A 142 -6.97 -18.07 16.87
N ALA A 143 -6.51 -16.85 16.60
CA ALA A 143 -7.30 -15.80 15.97
C ALA A 143 -7.82 -16.26 14.60
N GLU A 144 -6.98 -16.89 13.78
CA GLU A 144 -7.39 -17.45 12.49
C GLU A 144 -8.49 -18.50 12.65
N LYS A 145 -8.37 -19.43 13.60
CA LYS A 145 -9.40 -20.44 13.84
C LYS A 145 -10.74 -19.85 14.28
N ILE A 146 -10.71 -18.81 15.12
CA ILE A 146 -11.92 -18.11 15.58
C ILE A 146 -12.55 -17.32 14.42
N LEU A 147 -11.72 -16.62 13.66
CA LEU A 147 -12.15 -15.76 12.57
C LEU A 147 -12.44 -16.52 11.28
N SER A 148 -12.05 -17.79 11.12
CA SER A 148 -12.30 -18.58 9.90
C SER A 148 -13.72 -19.15 9.82
N GLY A 149 -14.52 -19.06 10.89
CA GLY A 149 -15.89 -19.58 10.91
C GLY A 149 -16.96 -18.54 10.53
N TYR A 150 -18.22 -18.99 10.54
CA TYR A 150 -19.41 -18.17 10.25
C TYR A 150 -19.44 -16.84 11.02
N TRP A 151 -19.09 -16.87 12.31
CA TRP A 151 -19.02 -15.65 13.13
C TRP A 151 -17.99 -14.65 12.64
N GLY A 152 -16.85 -15.12 12.14
CA GLY A 152 -15.83 -14.28 11.53
C GLY A 152 -16.33 -13.62 10.25
N ASP A 153 -17.09 -14.35 9.42
CA ASP A 153 -17.70 -13.78 8.21
C ASP A 153 -18.73 -12.70 8.54
N GLN A 154 -19.53 -12.91 9.59
CA GLN A 154 -20.49 -11.90 10.06
C GLN A 154 -19.79 -10.65 10.60
N ILE A 155 -18.69 -10.82 11.34
CA ILE A 155 -17.86 -9.72 11.81
C ILE A 155 -17.28 -8.95 10.63
N GLU A 156 -16.66 -9.65 9.66
CA GLU A 156 -16.12 -9.03 8.44
C GLU A 156 -17.16 -8.17 7.75
N LYS A 157 -18.37 -8.73 7.50
CA LYS A 157 -19.45 -8.01 6.83
C LYS A 157 -19.85 -6.75 7.59
N LYS A 158 -20.11 -6.85 8.90
CA LYS A 158 -20.48 -5.70 9.74
C LYS A 158 -19.39 -4.64 9.76
N LEU A 159 -18.14 -5.05 9.87
CA LEU A 159 -16.99 -4.15 9.85
C LEU A 159 -16.82 -3.49 8.48
N GLY A 160 -17.03 -4.23 7.39
CA GLY A 160 -16.97 -3.72 6.04
C GLY A 160 -18.04 -2.67 5.76
N ASP A 161 -19.28 -2.95 6.14
CA ASP A 161 -20.39 -2.00 6.01
C ASP A 161 -20.12 -0.71 6.80
N TRP A 162 -19.65 -0.84 8.04
CA TRP A 162 -19.33 0.30 8.90
C TRP A 162 -18.14 1.11 8.37
N GLN A 163 -17.04 0.47 7.99
CA GLN A 163 -15.86 1.16 7.46
C GLN A 163 -16.16 1.83 6.12
N THR A 164 -16.87 1.15 5.22
CA THR A 164 -17.25 1.70 3.91
C THR A 164 -18.10 2.95 4.08
N LYS A 165 -19.10 2.94 4.97
CA LYS A 165 -19.91 4.13 5.28
C LYS A 165 -19.05 5.29 5.78
N ARG A 166 -18.11 5.02 6.69
CA ARG A 166 -17.20 6.05 7.23
C ARG A 166 -16.24 6.61 6.18
N ILE A 167 -15.71 5.76 5.30
CA ILE A 167 -14.83 6.17 4.20
C ILE A 167 -15.63 7.09 3.27
N LYS A 168 -16.77 6.62 2.74
CA LYS A 168 -17.62 7.40 1.83
C LYS A 168 -18.03 8.76 2.42
N ALA A 169 -18.35 8.82 3.71
CA ALA A 169 -18.70 10.06 4.38
C ALA A 169 -17.53 11.06 4.43
N LYS A 170 -16.29 10.58 4.60
CA LYS A 170 -15.08 11.43 4.66
C LYS A 170 -14.53 11.82 3.30
N THR A 171 -14.82 11.03 2.27
CA THR A 171 -14.19 11.13 0.94
C THR A 171 -15.14 11.63 -0.13
N LYS A 172 -16.30 12.18 0.27
CA LYS A 172 -17.36 12.63 -0.65
C LYS A 172 -16.88 13.65 -1.70
N ASN A 173 -15.83 14.41 -1.38
CA ASN A 173 -15.27 15.47 -2.24
C ASN A 173 -13.90 15.11 -2.83
N GLU A 174 -13.40 13.89 -2.62
CA GLU A 174 -12.10 13.46 -3.14
C GLU A 174 -12.26 12.84 -4.54
N PRO A 175 -11.29 13.01 -5.45
CA PRO A 175 -11.30 12.37 -6.76
C PRO A 175 -11.39 10.85 -6.68
N THR A 176 -12.15 10.22 -7.60
CA THR A 176 -12.41 8.77 -7.61
C THR A 176 -11.16 7.93 -7.87
N ASP A 177 -10.15 8.50 -8.50
CA ASP A 177 -8.85 7.88 -8.80
C ASP A 177 -7.85 7.97 -7.64
N GLN A 178 -8.17 8.73 -6.58
CA GLN A 178 -7.36 8.85 -5.38
C GLN A 178 -7.80 7.90 -4.28
N ILE A 179 -9.09 7.51 -4.27
CA ILE A 179 -9.65 6.66 -3.22
C ILE A 179 -10.49 5.55 -3.85
N PHE A 180 -9.99 4.32 -3.73
CA PHE A 180 -10.68 3.11 -4.16
C PHE A 180 -11.12 2.29 -2.94
N CYS A 181 -12.36 1.80 -2.96
CA CYS A 181 -12.93 1.09 -1.82
C CYS A 181 -13.84 -0.06 -2.28
N SER A 182 -13.37 -1.29 -2.11
CA SER A 182 -14.12 -2.53 -2.31
C SER A 182 -13.80 -3.56 -1.22
N ASN A 183 -14.50 -4.71 -1.24
CA ASN A 183 -14.22 -5.83 -0.31
C ASN A 183 -12.91 -6.57 -0.64
N SER A 184 -12.28 -6.28 -1.78
CA SER A 184 -11.05 -6.94 -2.25
C SER A 184 -9.87 -5.98 -2.45
N CYS A 185 -10.10 -4.67 -2.34
CA CYS A 185 -9.09 -3.65 -2.52
C CYS A 185 -9.46 -2.36 -1.79
N LEU A 186 -8.52 -1.79 -1.05
CA LEU A 186 -8.59 -0.44 -0.54
C LEU A 186 -7.33 0.32 -0.94
N MET A 187 -7.50 1.48 -1.57
CA MET A 187 -6.41 2.40 -1.89
C MET A 187 -6.78 3.80 -1.42
N PHE A 188 -5.89 4.44 -0.65
CA PHE A 188 -6.09 5.77 -0.09
C PHE A 188 -4.89 6.68 -0.43
N HIS A 189 -5.03 7.51 -1.45
CA HIS A 189 -4.05 8.51 -1.85
C HIS A 189 -4.67 9.92 -1.86
N PRO A 190 -5.27 10.39 -0.75
CA PRO A 190 -5.91 11.70 -0.71
C PRO A 190 -4.90 12.80 -1.01
N GLN A 191 -5.28 13.75 -1.85
CA GLN A 191 -4.45 14.89 -2.26
C GLN A 191 -3.11 14.45 -2.88
N SER A 192 -3.10 13.34 -3.61
CA SER A 192 -1.91 12.83 -4.28
C SER A 192 -1.28 13.88 -5.20
N LYS A 193 0.02 14.13 -5.04
CA LYS A 193 0.81 14.99 -5.94
C LYS A 193 1.21 14.29 -7.24
N SER A 194 0.79 13.03 -7.44
CA SER A 194 1.16 12.21 -8.59
C SER A 194 0.88 12.91 -9.93
N TYR A 195 -0.28 13.56 -10.09
CA TYR A 195 -0.62 14.28 -11.33
C TYR A 195 0.39 15.38 -11.65
N SER A 196 0.63 16.27 -10.69
CA SER A 196 1.59 17.37 -10.85
C SER A 196 3.03 16.89 -11.08
N LEU A 197 3.38 15.73 -10.51
CA LEU A 197 4.69 15.13 -10.68
C LEU A 197 4.84 14.54 -12.08
N MET A 198 3.81 13.83 -12.56
CA MET A 198 3.80 13.25 -13.90
C MET A 198 3.81 14.33 -14.99
N GLU A 199 3.07 15.43 -14.82
CA GLU A 199 3.11 16.55 -15.78
C GLU A 199 4.53 17.13 -15.92
N LYS A 200 5.25 17.30 -14.80
CA LYS A 200 6.64 17.77 -14.81
C LYS A 200 7.60 16.74 -15.41
N TYR A 201 7.36 15.46 -15.13
CA TYR A 201 8.14 14.37 -15.69
C TYR A 201 8.00 14.34 -17.22
N ASP A 202 6.78 14.41 -17.74
CA ASP A 202 6.51 14.36 -19.18
C ASP A 202 7.15 15.54 -19.91
N LYS A 203 7.08 16.76 -19.36
CA LYS A 203 7.77 17.95 -19.91
C LYS A 203 9.28 17.74 -20.03
N ARG A 204 9.93 17.25 -18.96
CA ARG A 204 11.37 16.94 -18.99
C ARG A 204 11.73 15.85 -19.99
N MET A 205 10.90 14.81 -20.11
CA MET A 205 11.15 13.74 -21.08
C MET A 205 11.04 14.23 -22.52
N GLN A 206 10.12 15.16 -22.81
CA GLN A 206 10.01 15.80 -24.12
C GLN A 206 11.23 16.66 -24.43
N GLU A 207 11.72 17.45 -23.47
CA GLU A 207 12.96 18.24 -23.63
C GLU A 207 14.13 17.33 -24.01
N ILE A 208 14.33 16.22 -23.30
CA ILE A 208 15.44 15.28 -23.56
C ILE A 208 15.32 14.61 -24.94
N HIS A 209 14.11 14.25 -25.40
CA HIS A 209 13.91 13.64 -26.72
C HIS A 209 14.18 14.59 -27.89
N ASN A 210 14.17 15.90 -27.64
CA ASN A 210 14.41 16.93 -28.66
C ASN A 210 15.89 17.36 -28.73
N PHE A 211 16.77 16.79 -27.90
CA PHE A 211 18.22 16.92 -27.99
C PHE A 211 18.81 15.78 -28.84
#